data_AF-A0ABD3W796-F1
#
_entry.id   AF-A0ABD3W796-F1
#
_cell.length_a   1.000
_cell.length_b   1.000
_cell.length_c   1.000
_cell.angle_alpha   90.00
_cell.angle_beta   90.00
_cell.angle_gamma   90.00
#
_symmetry.space_group_name_H-M   'P 1'
#
loop_
_entity.id
_entity.type
_entity.pdbx_description
1 polymer ?
#
loop_
_entity_poly.entity_id
_entity_poly.type
_entity_poly.pdbx_seq_one_letter_code
_entity_poly.pdbx_strand_id
1 'polypeptide(L)'
;MPAVCDKGFEDIEDFAASGDHQGDLRSASRKYVLPKARKFKSKYRQHTDDSEKILADSVIPGTQKIYLRTWGCSHNNSDSEYMAGQLAAYGYAITDDMLAADLWLLNSCTVKSPAEDHFRNEIKKARELNKYIVVAGCVPQGQQRADYLQGLSVIGVQQIDRVVEVVEETLKGHSVRLFGQKKQSGKKTGGASLDLPKIRKNPLIEIIAINTGCLNQCTYCKTKHARGDLGSYSPEEIVARAKQSFEEGVVEIWLTSEDLGAYGQDIGVTLPQLLWQIVEVIPEGAMMRLGMTNPPYILEHLEEIAKILNHPQVYSFLHVPVQSGSDSVLMDMKREYCSADFRRVLDFLRERVPGVNVATDIICGFPTETEENFEETLELVREYKFASLFINQFFPRPGTPAAKMHRIPAQQVLVPKDENLMGKKVMVEITETGKHFMKGHVVKNEELEHPDIPPPLKKGEVSGLLVSNQQMNSEISSKGHIFFWMTVLILVISILWRVYTLLWSR
;
A
#
# COMPACT_ATOMS: atom_id res chain seq x y z
N MET A 1 32.74 -17.19 -11.85
CA MET A 1 32.53 -15.73 -11.73
C MET A 1 31.09 -15.43 -12.12
N PRO A 2 30.19 -15.06 -11.19
CA PRO A 2 28.90 -14.54 -11.57
C PRO A 2 28.94 -13.01 -11.57
N ALA A 3 28.43 -12.45 -12.66
CA ALA A 3 28.37 -11.03 -12.93
C ALA A 3 27.36 -10.33 -12.00
N VAL A 4 27.76 -9.13 -11.61
CA VAL A 4 26.98 -8.09 -10.92
C VAL A 4 25.74 -7.77 -11.77
N CYS A 5 24.56 -8.03 -11.24
CA CYS A 5 23.32 -7.43 -11.73
C CYS A 5 22.71 -6.60 -10.60
N ASP A 6 23.09 -5.34 -10.65
CA ASP A 6 22.58 -4.22 -9.89
C ASP A 6 21.32 -3.70 -10.61
N LYS A 7 20.25 -3.50 -9.84
CA LYS A 7 19.07 -2.63 -10.05
C LYS A 7 17.92 -3.14 -9.18
N GLY A 8 17.49 -2.29 -8.24
CA GLY A 8 16.40 -2.56 -7.31
C GLY A 8 15.10 -2.87 -8.04
N PHE A 9 14.39 -3.89 -7.56
CA PHE A 9 13.06 -4.23 -8.03
C PHE A 9 12.05 -4.10 -6.88
N GLU A 10 10.98 -3.37 -7.16
CA GLU A 10 9.84 -3.06 -6.31
C GLU A 10 8.80 -4.20 -6.34
N ASP A 11 7.99 -4.27 -5.28
CA ASP A 11 6.98 -5.31 -5.07
C ASP A 11 5.79 -5.11 -6.02
N ILE A 12 5.11 -6.18 -6.41
CA ILE A 12 4.06 -6.18 -7.44
C ILE A 12 2.82 -5.35 -7.05
N GLU A 13 2.67 -5.00 -5.77
CA GLU A 13 1.59 -4.12 -5.28
C GLU A 13 1.89 -2.62 -5.45
N ASP A 14 3.13 -2.23 -5.77
CA ASP A 14 3.51 -0.83 -6.01
C ASP A 14 3.23 -0.36 -7.47
N PHE A 15 2.72 -1.27 -8.33
CA PHE A 15 2.48 -0.98 -9.76
C PHE A 15 1.39 0.07 -10.04
N ALA A 16 0.54 0.39 -9.06
CA ALA A 16 -0.45 1.45 -9.21
C ALA A 16 0.13 2.87 -9.06
N ALA A 17 1.41 3.02 -8.68
CA ALA A 17 2.02 4.32 -8.38
C ALA A 17 3.21 4.72 -9.29
N SER A 18 3.71 3.83 -10.15
CA SER A 18 4.92 4.08 -10.94
C SER A 18 4.67 4.02 -12.46
N GLY A 19 3.96 5.03 -12.96
CA GLY A 19 3.88 5.33 -14.39
C GLY A 19 4.18 6.79 -14.65
N ASP A 20 5.46 7.14 -14.87
CA ASP A 20 5.88 8.12 -15.90
C ASP A 20 7.40 8.30 -15.93
N HIS A 21 8.03 7.75 -16.98
CA HIS A 21 9.32 8.23 -17.49
C HIS A 21 9.07 9.05 -18.77
N GLN A 22 8.53 10.25 -18.62
CA GLN A 22 8.82 11.36 -19.54
C GLN A 22 8.50 12.71 -18.87
N GLY A 23 9.46 13.19 -18.09
CA GLY A 23 9.36 14.46 -17.37
C GLY A 23 10.72 14.94 -16.86
N ASP A 24 11.79 14.71 -17.63
CA ASP A 24 13.04 15.44 -17.43
C ASP A 24 12.72 16.94 -17.52
N LEU A 25 12.96 17.66 -16.41
CA LEU A 25 12.93 19.12 -16.19
C LEU A 25 12.01 19.67 -15.08
N ARG A 26 11.38 18.86 -14.20
CA ARG A 26 10.68 19.43 -13.01
C ARG A 26 10.85 18.72 -11.65
N SER A 27 11.76 17.75 -11.50
CA SER A 27 12.11 17.22 -10.17
C SER A 27 13.26 18.02 -9.53
N ALA A 28 12.94 19.24 -9.08
CA ALA A 28 13.78 19.91 -8.10
C ALA A 28 13.40 19.35 -6.72
N SER A 29 14.19 18.38 -6.23
CA SER A 29 14.40 17.99 -4.82
C SER A 29 13.38 18.56 -3.81
N ARG A 30 12.23 17.89 -3.65
CA ARG A 30 11.35 18.14 -2.49
C ARG A 30 11.71 17.16 -1.38
N LYS A 31 12.34 17.71 -0.34
CA LYS A 31 12.64 17.03 0.93
C LYS A 31 11.33 16.51 1.56
N TYR A 32 11.39 15.34 2.16
CA TYR A 32 10.35 14.79 3.04
C TYR A 32 9.79 15.88 3.96
N VAL A 33 8.46 15.96 4.07
CA VAL A 33 7.81 16.82 5.05
C VAL A 33 8.01 16.17 6.42
N LEU A 34 9.11 16.53 7.08
CA LEU A 34 9.39 16.11 8.45
C LEU A 34 8.38 16.80 9.39
N PRO A 35 7.73 16.06 10.31
CA PRO A 35 6.92 16.67 11.37
C PRO A 35 7.77 17.67 12.16
N LYS A 36 7.25 18.88 12.40
CA LYS A 36 7.96 19.90 13.18
C LYS A 36 8.01 19.49 14.66
N ALA A 37 9.16 19.03 15.13
CA ALA A 37 9.41 18.85 16.56
C ALA A 37 9.41 20.21 17.31
N ARG A 38 8.72 20.28 18.45
CA ARG A 38 8.80 21.42 19.39
C ARG A 38 10.21 21.47 20.00
N LYS A 39 11.01 22.47 19.63
CA LYS A 39 12.39 22.64 20.10
C LYS A 39 12.45 23.04 21.58
N PHE A 40 13.07 22.21 22.40
CA PHE A 40 13.56 22.60 23.73
C PHE A 40 14.94 23.26 23.57
N LYS A 41 15.08 24.53 23.97
CA LYS A 41 16.37 25.26 23.87
C LYS A 41 17.22 25.02 25.13
N SER A 42 18.26 24.19 25.01
CA SER A 42 19.37 24.16 25.96
C SER A 42 20.45 25.16 25.51
N LYS A 43 20.84 26.07 26.41
CA LYS A 43 21.92 27.05 26.19
C LYS A 43 23.24 26.44 26.65
N TYR A 44 24.18 26.20 25.73
CA TYR A 44 25.60 26.05 26.10
C TYR A 44 26.51 26.88 25.18
N ARG A 45 27.46 27.57 25.82
CA ARG A 45 28.43 28.51 25.24
C ARG A 45 29.50 27.75 24.43
N GLN A 46 29.89 28.30 23.29
CA GLN A 46 31.07 27.89 22.53
C GLN A 46 32.33 28.50 23.15
N HIS A 47 33.33 27.68 23.40
CA HIS A 47 34.73 28.09 23.48
C HIS A 47 35.50 27.29 22.43
N THR A 48 36.26 28.01 21.62
CA THR A 48 37.18 27.53 20.59
C THR A 48 38.56 27.36 21.20
N ASP A 49 39.17 26.18 21.08
CA ASP A 49 40.60 26.07 20.70
C ASP A 49 40.95 24.65 20.20
N ASP A 50 41.98 24.61 19.36
CA ASP A 50 42.37 23.53 18.46
C ASP A 50 43.15 22.36 19.10
N SER A 51 43.13 21.24 18.37
CA SER A 51 44.13 20.17 18.35
C SER A 51 44.21 19.17 19.51
N GLU A 52 43.28 18.21 19.50
CA GLU A 52 43.57 16.81 19.83
C GLU A 52 42.54 15.94 19.10
N LYS A 53 42.98 14.96 18.29
CA LYS A 53 42.07 13.94 17.73
C LYS A 53 41.62 13.05 18.88
N ILE A 54 40.55 13.47 19.54
CA ILE A 54 39.80 12.61 20.45
C ILE A 54 39.22 11.48 19.58
N LEU A 55 39.83 10.30 19.66
CA LEU A 55 39.17 9.04 19.32
C LEU A 55 38.05 8.84 20.34
N ALA A 56 36.94 9.55 20.13
CA ALA A 56 35.76 9.39 20.94
C ALA A 56 35.03 8.16 20.42
N ASP A 57 35.00 7.08 21.21
CA ASP A 57 33.98 6.00 21.15
C ASP A 57 32.56 6.52 21.47
N SER A 58 32.28 7.80 21.18
CA SER A 58 30.99 8.43 21.39
C SER A 58 30.15 8.23 20.14
N VAL A 59 29.56 7.05 20.01
CA VAL A 59 28.40 6.87 19.13
C VAL A 59 27.31 7.80 19.66
N ILE A 60 27.17 8.99 19.05
CA ILE A 60 26.08 9.90 19.37
C ILE A 60 24.80 9.25 18.84
N PRO A 61 23.85 8.86 19.71
CA PRO A 61 22.59 8.27 19.28
C PRO A 61 21.88 9.19 18.29
N GLY A 62 21.34 8.63 17.20
CA GLY A 62 20.62 9.37 16.18
C GLY A 62 21.46 9.94 15.04
N THR A 63 22.79 9.77 15.02
CA THR A 63 23.61 10.16 13.85
C THR A 63 23.70 9.05 12.79
N GLN A 64 23.29 7.83 13.13
CA GLN A 64 23.34 6.68 12.24
C GLN A 64 22.24 6.75 11.17
N LYS A 65 22.53 6.15 10.01
CA LYS A 65 21.59 6.03 8.91
C LYS A 65 20.89 4.68 8.94
N ILE A 66 19.56 4.69 8.78
CA ILE A 66 18.74 3.49 8.79
C ILE A 66 18.18 3.26 7.40
N TYR A 67 18.47 2.09 6.84
CA TYR A 67 17.83 1.60 5.62
C TYR A 67 16.58 0.80 5.99
N LEU A 68 15.42 1.24 5.52
CA LEU A 68 14.14 0.57 5.75
C LEU A 68 13.67 -0.08 4.46
N ARG A 69 13.49 -1.40 4.47
CA ARG A 69 12.91 -2.14 3.34
C ARG A 69 11.71 -2.95 3.78
N THR A 70 10.65 -2.88 3.00
CA THR A 70 9.38 -3.54 3.29
C THR A 70 8.97 -4.40 2.12
N TRP A 71 8.45 -5.59 2.41
CA TRP A 71 7.80 -6.48 1.44
C TRP A 71 6.42 -6.89 1.93
N GLY A 72 5.48 -7.02 0.99
CA GLY A 72 4.13 -7.51 1.24
C GLY A 72 3.04 -6.45 1.21
N CYS A 73 2.05 -6.60 2.09
CA CYS A 73 0.76 -5.92 1.96
C CYS A 73 0.74 -4.46 2.48
N SER A 74 -0.35 -3.76 2.16
CA SER A 74 -0.65 -2.39 2.64
C SER A 74 -0.56 -2.23 4.17
N HIS A 75 -1.01 -3.20 4.97
CA HIS A 75 -0.85 -3.17 6.43
C HIS A 75 0.64 -3.14 6.82
N ASN A 76 1.47 -3.97 6.17
CA ASN A 76 2.90 -4.02 6.46
C ASN A 76 3.62 -2.75 6.01
N ASN A 77 3.19 -2.14 4.90
CA ASN A 77 3.66 -0.82 4.48
C ASN A 77 3.30 0.24 5.53
N SER A 78 2.07 0.26 6.04
CA SER A 78 1.66 1.19 7.10
C SER A 78 2.49 1.03 8.38
N ASP A 79 2.75 -0.22 8.81
CA ASP A 79 3.62 -0.53 9.96
C ASP A 79 5.03 0.05 9.77
N SER A 80 5.58 -0.06 8.56
CA SER A 80 6.90 0.51 8.20
C SER A 80 6.91 2.03 8.21
N GLU A 81 5.86 2.68 7.72
CA GLU A 81 5.73 4.14 7.74
C GLU A 81 5.69 4.69 9.18
N TYR A 82 5.02 3.99 10.10
CA TYR A 82 5.03 4.31 11.54
C TYR A 82 6.41 4.08 12.16
N MET A 83 7.10 3.01 11.79
CA MET A 83 8.46 2.76 12.27
C MET A 83 9.43 3.85 11.80
N ALA A 84 9.35 4.23 10.52
CA ALA A 84 10.15 5.32 9.95
C ALA A 84 9.88 6.66 10.65
N GLY A 85 8.60 6.99 10.88
CA GLY A 85 8.21 8.23 11.53
C GLY A 85 8.72 8.35 12.97
N GLN A 86 8.68 7.26 13.74
CA GLN A 86 9.22 7.24 15.10
C GLN A 86 10.75 7.39 15.12
N LEU A 87 11.46 6.68 14.23
CA LEU A 87 12.91 6.77 14.12
C LEU A 87 13.35 8.19 13.71
N ALA A 88 12.67 8.79 12.75
CA ALA A 88 12.94 10.16 12.33
C ALA A 88 12.60 11.19 13.41
N ALA A 89 11.51 11.01 14.15
CA ALA A 89 11.15 11.86 15.28
C ALA A 89 12.19 11.79 16.41
N TYR A 90 12.82 10.62 16.61
CA TYR A 90 13.92 10.45 17.56
C TYR A 90 15.23 11.10 17.08
N GLY A 91 15.46 11.14 15.76
CA GLY A 91 16.58 11.87 15.15
C GLY A 91 17.34 11.08 14.08
N TYR A 92 16.99 9.81 13.85
CA TYR A 92 17.65 8.97 12.86
C TYR A 92 17.38 9.43 11.43
N ALA A 93 18.39 9.34 10.57
CA ALA A 93 18.24 9.61 9.15
C ALA A 93 17.80 8.33 8.41
N ILE A 94 16.61 8.34 7.83
CA ILE A 94 16.14 7.26 6.95
C ILE A 94 16.78 7.46 5.56
N THR A 95 17.30 6.38 4.98
CA THR A 95 18.00 6.40 3.68
C THR A 95 17.54 5.24 2.79
N ASP A 96 17.48 5.48 1.48
CA ASP A 96 17.25 4.45 0.47
C ASP A 96 18.55 3.77 0.02
N ASP A 97 19.71 4.38 0.31
CA ASP A 97 21.01 3.78 0.05
C ASP A 97 21.35 2.74 1.13
N MET A 98 21.23 1.47 0.76
CA MET A 98 21.52 0.32 1.63
C MET A 98 22.99 0.25 2.07
N LEU A 99 23.93 0.72 1.23
CA LEU A 99 25.37 0.62 1.52
C LEU A 99 25.80 1.70 2.50
N ALA A 100 25.21 2.90 2.39
CA ALA A 100 25.45 4.01 3.29
C ALA A 100 24.76 3.88 4.66
N ALA A 101 23.86 2.92 4.84
CA ALA A 101 23.17 2.70 6.11
C ALA A 101 24.04 1.92 7.11
N ASP A 102 23.91 2.25 8.40
CA ASP A 102 24.57 1.55 9.51
C ASP A 102 23.71 0.37 9.99
N LEU A 103 22.38 0.54 9.94
CA LEU A 103 21.40 -0.46 10.35
C LEU A 103 20.35 -0.67 9.27
N TRP A 104 20.01 -1.95 9.03
CA TRP A 104 18.94 -2.36 8.14
C TRP A 104 17.73 -2.79 8.95
N LEU A 105 16.61 -2.07 8.78
CA LEU A 105 15.31 -2.42 9.31
C LEU A 105 14.52 -3.11 8.18
N LEU A 106 14.36 -4.42 8.30
CA LEU A 106 13.74 -5.26 7.26
C LEU A 106 12.36 -5.73 7.73
N ASN A 107 11.30 -5.27 7.06
CA ASN A 107 9.92 -5.62 7.41
C ASN A 107 9.30 -6.57 6.37
N SER A 108 8.77 -7.72 6.78
CA SER A 108 8.24 -8.72 5.85
C SER A 108 6.90 -9.33 6.25
N CYS A 109 6.03 -9.48 5.26
CA CYS A 109 4.71 -10.08 5.38
C CYS A 109 4.74 -11.60 5.13
N THR A 110 3.89 -12.36 5.82
CA THR A 110 3.76 -13.82 5.64
C THR A 110 2.81 -14.21 4.50
N VAL A 111 2.34 -13.27 3.67
CA VAL A 111 1.26 -13.58 2.71
C VAL A 111 1.76 -14.20 1.42
N LYS A 112 2.98 -13.88 0.97
CA LYS A 112 3.57 -14.41 -0.29
C LYS A 112 4.94 -15.03 -0.03
N SER A 113 5.18 -16.26 -0.49
CA SER A 113 6.47 -16.96 -0.27
C SER A 113 7.68 -16.28 -0.95
N PRO A 114 7.55 -15.72 -2.17
CA PRO A 114 8.66 -14.93 -2.75
C PRO A 114 9.09 -13.76 -1.88
N ALA A 115 8.15 -13.08 -1.21
CA ALA A 115 8.47 -11.99 -0.28
C ALA A 115 9.29 -12.48 0.92
N GLU A 116 9.02 -13.70 1.41
CA GLU A 116 9.81 -14.34 2.47
C GLU A 116 11.21 -14.75 1.98
N ASP A 117 11.33 -15.24 0.74
CA ASP A 117 12.63 -15.57 0.13
C ASP A 117 13.51 -14.34 -0.08
N HIS A 118 12.95 -13.24 -0.59
CA HIS A 118 13.65 -11.96 -0.72
C HIS A 118 14.11 -11.44 0.64
N PHE A 119 13.23 -11.47 1.64
CA PHE A 119 13.55 -11.08 3.00
C PHE A 119 14.72 -11.89 3.59
N ARG A 120 14.72 -13.22 3.42
CA ARG A 120 15.82 -14.08 3.86
C ARG A 120 17.13 -13.76 3.13
N ASN A 121 17.07 -13.50 1.83
CA ASN A 121 18.25 -13.16 1.03
C ASN A 121 18.86 -11.82 1.46
N GLU A 122 18.04 -10.82 1.75
CA GLU A 122 18.52 -9.51 2.24
C GLU A 122 19.14 -9.61 3.64
N ILE A 123 18.61 -10.47 4.53
CA ILE A 123 19.26 -10.75 5.82
C ILE A 123 20.67 -11.32 5.62
N LYS A 124 20.84 -12.27 4.69
CA LYS A 124 22.16 -12.85 4.39
C LYS A 124 23.12 -11.79 3.87
N LYS A 125 22.67 -10.97 2.92
CA LYS A 125 23.44 -9.85 2.36
C LYS A 125 23.86 -8.84 3.42
N ALA A 126 22.95 -8.47 4.32
CA ALA A 126 23.23 -7.56 5.42
C ALA A 126 24.31 -8.11 6.36
N ARG A 127 24.28 -9.42 6.65
CA ARG A 127 25.32 -10.10 7.45
C ARG A 127 26.67 -10.10 6.75
N GLU A 128 26.71 -10.37 5.45
CA GLU A 128 27.94 -10.33 4.64
C GLU A 128 28.57 -8.93 4.63
N LEU A 129 27.74 -7.89 4.66
CA LEU A 129 28.15 -6.48 4.72
C LEU A 129 28.40 -5.97 6.16
N ASN A 130 28.35 -6.84 7.17
CA ASN A 130 28.51 -6.51 8.60
C ASN A 130 27.62 -5.35 9.07
N LYS A 131 26.37 -5.29 8.58
CA LYS A 131 25.38 -4.30 9.00
C LYS A 131 24.67 -4.75 10.28
N TYR A 132 24.23 -3.81 11.10
CA TYR A 132 23.27 -4.10 12.16
C TYR A 132 21.91 -4.43 11.53
N ILE A 133 21.19 -5.41 12.07
CA ILE A 133 19.95 -5.90 11.47
C ILE A 133 18.85 -5.95 12.52
N VAL A 134 17.75 -5.26 12.22
CA VAL A 134 16.48 -5.39 12.91
C VAL A 134 15.46 -5.94 11.92
N VAL A 135 14.76 -6.99 12.32
CA VAL A 135 13.67 -7.56 11.52
C VAL A 135 12.32 -7.25 12.14
N ALA A 136 11.32 -7.01 11.30
CA ALA A 136 9.95 -6.72 11.71
C ALA A 136 8.92 -7.46 10.84
N GLY A 137 7.68 -7.44 11.30
CA GLY A 137 6.53 -7.90 10.52
C GLY A 137 6.07 -9.32 10.81
N CYS A 138 5.17 -9.81 9.96
CA CYS A 138 4.49 -11.09 10.18
C CYS A 138 5.45 -12.28 10.13
N VAL A 139 6.50 -12.26 9.28
CA VAL A 139 7.42 -13.39 9.12
C VAL A 139 8.17 -13.69 10.42
N PRO A 140 8.91 -12.74 11.01
CA PRO A 140 9.61 -13.02 12.25
C PRO A 140 8.67 -13.26 13.43
N GLN A 141 7.44 -12.72 13.40
CA GLN A 141 6.41 -13.00 14.40
C GLN A 141 5.85 -14.43 14.31
N GLY A 142 5.57 -14.92 13.10
CA GLY A 142 4.99 -16.25 12.86
C GLY A 142 6.02 -17.38 12.75
N GLN A 143 7.31 -17.05 12.58
CA GLN A 143 8.42 -18.01 12.43
C GLN A 143 9.59 -17.70 13.37
N GLN A 144 9.27 -17.48 14.64
CA GLN A 144 10.23 -17.04 15.66
C GLN A 144 11.47 -17.94 15.81
N ARG A 145 11.39 -19.21 15.41
CA ARG A 145 12.47 -20.20 15.53
C ARG A 145 13.22 -20.46 14.22
N ALA A 146 13.01 -19.67 13.18
CA ALA A 146 13.73 -19.84 11.92
C ALA A 146 15.23 -19.54 12.12
N ASP A 147 16.10 -20.42 11.62
CA ASP A 147 17.56 -20.36 11.85
C ASP A 147 18.18 -19.04 11.38
N TYR A 148 17.70 -18.51 10.25
CA TYR A 148 18.20 -17.25 9.69
C TYR A 148 17.85 -16.01 10.54
N LEU A 149 16.95 -16.14 11.51
CA LEU A 149 16.58 -15.08 12.46
C LEU A 149 17.36 -15.17 13.78
N GLN A 150 18.12 -16.24 14.00
CA GLN A 150 18.86 -16.43 15.24
C GLN A 150 19.90 -15.30 15.42
N GLY A 151 19.94 -14.73 16.62
CA GLY A 151 20.84 -13.63 16.98
C GLY A 151 20.42 -12.24 16.48
N LEU A 152 19.33 -12.13 15.72
CA LEU A 152 18.84 -10.84 15.23
C LEU A 152 17.85 -10.21 16.21
N SER A 153 17.82 -8.88 16.22
CA SER A 153 16.76 -8.14 16.91
C SER A 153 15.45 -8.21 16.13
N VAL A 154 14.34 -8.38 16.85
CA VAL A 154 13.01 -8.64 16.29
C VAL A 154 11.97 -7.71 16.89
N ILE A 155 11.20 -7.06 16.02
CA ILE A 155 10.01 -6.28 16.36
C ILE A 155 8.77 -7.05 15.91
N GLY A 156 7.96 -7.48 16.87
CA GLY A 156 6.66 -8.09 16.60
C GLY A 156 5.65 -7.08 16.06
N VAL A 157 4.62 -7.61 15.37
CA VAL A 157 3.59 -6.82 14.67
C VAL A 157 2.77 -5.88 15.57
N GLN A 158 2.83 -6.02 16.89
CA GLN A 158 2.12 -5.16 17.85
C GLN A 158 3.05 -4.23 18.65
N GLN A 159 4.36 -4.31 18.42
CA GLN A 159 5.40 -3.57 19.16
C GLN A 159 6.13 -2.55 18.28
N ILE A 160 5.54 -2.16 17.16
CA ILE A 160 6.14 -1.16 16.27
C ILE A 160 6.36 0.18 16.98
N ASP A 161 5.64 0.46 18.06
CA ASP A 161 5.82 1.62 18.96
C ASP A 161 7.12 1.60 19.78
N ARG A 162 7.82 0.45 19.79
CA ARG A 162 9.11 0.26 20.49
C ARG A 162 10.28 0.13 19.52
N VAL A 163 10.09 0.51 18.26
CA VAL A 163 11.14 0.42 17.22
C VAL A 163 12.43 1.14 17.63
N VAL A 164 12.31 2.31 18.25
CA VAL A 164 13.46 3.13 18.68
C VAL A 164 14.29 2.38 19.71
N GLU A 165 13.65 1.79 20.72
CA GLU A 165 14.31 1.00 21.75
C GLU A 165 15.08 -0.18 21.14
N VAL A 166 14.45 -0.92 20.24
CA VAL A 166 15.08 -2.08 19.60
C VAL A 166 16.26 -1.65 18.72
N VAL A 167 16.14 -0.56 17.97
CA VAL A 167 17.22 -0.01 17.15
C VAL A 167 18.40 0.43 18.01
N GLU A 168 18.16 1.17 19.08
CA GLU A 168 19.19 1.64 20.02
C GLU A 168 19.98 0.47 20.63
N GLU A 169 19.28 -0.55 21.14
CA GLU A 169 19.92 -1.71 21.73
C GLU A 169 20.69 -2.53 20.68
N THR A 170 20.17 -2.60 19.45
CA THR A 170 20.85 -3.29 18.34
C THR A 170 22.14 -2.59 17.96
N LEU A 171 22.14 -1.26 17.88
CA LEU A 171 23.35 -0.47 17.59
C LEU A 171 24.41 -0.59 18.68
N LYS A 172 24.02 -0.86 19.94
CA LYS A 172 24.93 -1.20 21.04
C LYS A 172 25.49 -2.63 20.95
N GLY A 173 25.04 -3.44 19.99
CA GLY A 173 25.42 -4.84 19.83
C GLY A 173 24.58 -5.82 20.63
N HIS A 174 23.47 -5.38 21.25
CA HIS A 174 22.54 -6.26 21.92
C HIS A 174 21.50 -6.84 20.93
N SER A 175 20.92 -7.99 21.28
CA SER A 175 19.80 -8.58 20.54
C SER A 175 18.54 -8.48 21.36
N VAL A 176 17.52 -7.79 20.84
CA VAL A 176 16.23 -7.59 21.52
C VAL A 176 15.12 -8.22 20.69
N ARG A 177 14.30 -9.07 21.31
CA ARG A 177 13.18 -9.74 20.63
C ARG A 177 11.86 -9.44 21.33
N LEU A 178 10.99 -8.70 20.66
CA LEU A 178 9.68 -8.30 21.17
C LEU A 178 8.58 -9.10 20.48
N PHE A 179 7.83 -9.89 21.25
CA PHE A 179 6.73 -10.74 20.75
C PHE A 179 5.44 -10.64 21.57
N GLY A 180 5.33 -9.61 22.41
CA GLY A 180 4.20 -9.46 23.32
C GLY A 180 2.84 -9.40 22.60
N GLN A 181 1.78 -9.39 23.38
CA GLN A 181 0.46 -9.02 22.89
C GLN A 181 -0.01 -7.80 23.67
N LYS A 182 -0.55 -6.80 22.98
CA LYS A 182 -1.22 -5.67 23.63
C LYS A 182 -2.66 -6.07 23.94
N LYS A 183 -2.99 -5.98 25.23
CA LYS A 183 -4.34 -6.22 25.75
C LYS A 183 -4.75 -5.06 26.64
N GLN A 184 -5.97 -4.58 26.46
CA GLN A 184 -6.62 -3.61 27.34
C GLN A 184 -7.86 -4.27 27.93
N SER A 185 -7.99 -4.24 29.25
CA SER A 185 -9.11 -4.88 29.98
C SER A 185 -9.33 -6.35 29.59
N GLY A 186 -8.24 -7.08 29.29
CA GLY A 186 -8.29 -8.50 28.88
C GLY A 186 -8.60 -8.75 27.40
N LYS A 187 -9.04 -7.74 26.64
CA LYS A 187 -9.29 -7.83 25.20
C LYS A 187 -8.07 -7.38 24.40
N LYS A 188 -7.87 -7.98 23.23
CA LYS A 188 -6.83 -7.55 22.29
C LYS A 188 -7.21 -6.19 21.69
N THR A 189 -6.25 -5.29 21.56
CA THR A 189 -6.45 -3.97 20.92
C THR A 189 -6.02 -3.99 19.45
N GLY A 190 -6.34 -2.93 18.71
CA GLY A 190 -5.93 -2.73 17.31
C GLY A 190 -4.41 -2.78 17.04
N GLY A 191 -3.58 -2.65 18.07
CA GLY A 191 -2.12 -2.70 17.96
C GLY A 191 -1.46 -1.47 18.58
N ALA A 192 -0.52 -0.87 17.84
CA ALA A 192 0.11 0.39 18.22
C ALA A 192 -0.85 1.57 17.96
N SER A 193 -0.70 2.68 18.67
CA SER A 193 -1.60 3.83 18.48
C SER A 193 -1.52 4.37 17.04
N LEU A 194 -2.67 4.74 16.48
CA LEU A 194 -2.76 5.39 15.16
C LEU A 194 -2.19 6.82 15.17
N ASP A 195 -2.01 7.43 16.34
CA ASP A 195 -1.45 8.78 16.51
C ASP A 195 0.10 8.80 16.46
N LEU A 196 0.73 7.64 16.23
CA LEU A 196 2.18 7.58 16.10
C LEU A 196 2.66 8.39 14.90
N PRO A 197 3.86 9.01 14.99
CA PRO A 197 4.42 9.74 13.87
C PRO A 197 4.67 8.79 12.71
N LYS A 198 4.32 9.25 11.50
CA LYS A 198 4.35 8.45 10.28
C LYS A 198 5.10 9.19 9.17
N ILE A 199 6.01 8.50 8.48
CA ILE A 199 6.60 9.00 7.22
C ILE A 199 6.01 8.17 6.11
N ARG A 200 5.12 8.79 5.32
CA ARG A 200 4.46 8.14 4.19
C ARG A 200 5.44 7.94 3.04
N LYS A 201 5.37 6.78 2.38
CA LYS A 201 6.09 6.57 1.11
C LYS A 201 5.54 7.48 0.02
N ASN A 202 4.21 7.51 -0.11
CA ASN A 202 3.52 8.48 -0.95
C ASN A 202 2.88 9.55 -0.05
N PRO A 203 3.31 10.83 -0.11
CA PRO A 203 2.79 11.88 0.76
C PRO A 203 1.29 12.17 0.56
N LEU A 204 0.71 11.72 -0.56
CA LEU A 204 -0.69 11.95 -0.92
C LEU A 204 -1.64 10.85 -0.43
N ILE A 205 -1.12 9.72 0.06
CA ILE A 205 -1.90 8.54 0.44
C ILE A 205 -1.65 8.18 1.90
N GLU A 206 -2.70 8.06 2.71
CA GLU A 206 -2.63 7.49 4.05
C GLU A 206 -3.21 6.07 4.08
N ILE A 207 -2.41 5.11 4.54
CA ILE A 207 -2.89 3.75 4.82
C ILE A 207 -3.28 3.62 6.30
N ILE A 208 -4.57 3.45 6.59
CA ILE A 208 -5.09 3.30 7.95
C ILE A 208 -5.49 1.84 8.18
N ALA A 209 -4.83 1.17 9.12
CA ALA A 209 -5.26 -0.15 9.59
C ALA A 209 -6.44 0.03 10.56
N ILE A 210 -7.61 -0.53 10.25
CA ILE A 210 -8.82 -0.38 11.08
C ILE A 210 -8.94 -1.47 12.15
N ASN A 211 -8.27 -2.61 11.95
CA ASN A 211 -8.11 -3.67 12.93
C ASN A 211 -6.83 -4.46 12.67
N THR A 212 -6.46 -5.30 13.63
CA THR A 212 -5.38 -6.29 13.47
C THR A 212 -5.83 -7.69 13.87
N GLY A 213 -5.41 -8.68 13.10
CA GLY A 213 -5.78 -10.08 13.29
C GLY A 213 -7.07 -10.43 12.57
N CYS A 214 -7.44 -11.71 12.65
CA CYS A 214 -8.51 -12.28 11.84
C CYS A 214 -9.33 -13.31 12.63
N LEU A 215 -10.64 -13.37 12.37
CA LEU A 215 -11.54 -14.37 12.95
C LEU A 215 -11.43 -15.73 12.25
N ASN A 216 -11.14 -15.73 10.94
CA ASN A 216 -11.07 -16.92 10.10
C ASN A 216 -10.02 -17.96 10.54
N GLN A 217 -10.24 -19.22 10.17
CA GLN A 217 -9.39 -20.37 10.53
C GLN A 217 -8.87 -21.13 9.30
N CYS A 218 -8.53 -20.40 8.23
CA CYS A 218 -8.14 -21.00 6.95
C CYS A 218 -6.94 -21.95 7.08
N THR A 219 -6.99 -23.10 6.43
CA THR A 219 -6.00 -24.19 6.60
C THR A 219 -4.61 -23.86 6.06
N TYR A 220 -4.48 -22.81 5.24
CA TYR A 220 -3.22 -22.40 4.61
C TYR A 220 -2.65 -21.08 5.17
N CYS A 221 -3.43 -20.29 5.89
CA CYS A 221 -3.10 -18.92 6.20
C CYS A 221 -2.21 -18.78 7.45
N LYS A 222 -1.14 -17.97 7.37
CA LYS A 222 -0.28 -17.63 8.53
C LYS A 222 -0.66 -16.35 9.24
N THR A 223 -1.56 -15.56 8.67
CA THR A 223 -1.95 -14.26 9.21
C THR A 223 -2.44 -14.36 10.65
N LYS A 224 -3.28 -15.34 10.99
CA LYS A 224 -3.76 -15.55 12.36
C LYS A 224 -2.64 -15.96 13.33
N HIS A 225 -1.67 -16.74 12.88
CA HIS A 225 -0.49 -17.08 13.68
C HIS A 225 0.41 -15.85 13.95
N ALA A 226 0.52 -14.94 12.99
CA ALA A 226 1.34 -13.75 13.12
C ALA A 226 0.62 -12.64 13.90
N ARG A 227 -0.58 -12.25 13.47
CA ARG A 227 -1.31 -11.11 14.03
C ARG A 227 -2.30 -11.47 15.13
N GLY A 228 -2.69 -12.74 15.28
CA GLY A 228 -3.63 -13.21 16.31
C GLY A 228 -5.11 -13.09 15.92
N ASP A 229 -5.99 -13.24 16.90
CA ASP A 229 -7.45 -13.02 16.77
C ASP A 229 -7.78 -11.55 16.48
N LEU A 230 -9.00 -11.24 16.09
CA LEU A 230 -9.42 -9.86 15.82
C LEU A 230 -9.21 -8.93 17.04
N GLY A 231 -8.63 -7.76 16.79
CA GLY A 231 -8.62 -6.61 17.68
C GLY A 231 -8.83 -5.36 16.86
N SER A 232 -9.93 -4.65 17.07
CA SER A 232 -10.30 -3.45 16.31
C SER A 232 -9.83 -2.17 17.00
N TYR A 233 -9.55 -1.12 16.20
CA TYR A 233 -9.43 0.24 16.72
C TYR A 233 -10.83 0.84 16.92
N SER A 234 -10.96 1.78 17.85
CA SER A 234 -12.22 2.49 18.03
C SER A 234 -12.53 3.37 16.80
N PRO A 235 -13.81 3.58 16.44
CA PRO A 235 -14.17 4.49 15.36
C PRO A 235 -13.60 5.89 15.54
N GLU A 236 -13.55 6.37 16.78
CA GLU A 236 -13.04 7.70 17.13
C GLU A 236 -11.56 7.83 16.78
N GLU A 237 -10.73 6.82 17.08
CA GLU A 237 -9.30 6.81 16.72
C GLU A 237 -9.10 6.81 15.21
N ILE A 238 -9.88 6.00 14.48
CA ILE A 238 -9.77 5.89 13.02
C ILE A 238 -10.18 7.21 12.35
N VAL A 239 -11.29 7.79 12.78
CA VAL A 239 -11.80 9.06 12.24
C VAL A 239 -10.87 10.22 12.60
N ALA A 240 -10.30 10.24 13.81
CA ALA A 240 -9.29 11.23 14.18
C ALA A 240 -8.05 11.15 13.29
N ARG A 241 -7.56 9.93 13.03
CA ARG A 241 -6.42 9.71 12.12
C ARG A 241 -6.73 10.12 10.69
N ALA A 242 -7.93 9.86 10.20
CA ALA A 242 -8.38 10.28 8.88
C ALA A 242 -8.38 11.82 8.75
N LYS A 243 -9.00 12.53 9.71
CA LYS A 243 -9.00 14.00 9.78
C LYS A 243 -7.59 14.57 9.77
N GLN A 244 -6.74 14.08 10.67
CA GLN A 244 -5.36 14.53 10.77
C GLN A 244 -4.62 14.35 9.43
N SER A 245 -4.83 13.23 8.75
CA SER A 245 -4.16 12.95 7.48
C SER A 245 -4.57 13.93 6.39
N PHE A 246 -5.86 14.28 6.30
CA PHE A 246 -6.32 15.31 5.37
C PHE A 246 -5.75 16.71 5.69
N GLU A 247 -5.63 17.07 6.97
CA GLU A 247 -4.96 18.31 7.39
C GLU A 247 -3.47 18.36 7.02
N GLU A 248 -2.83 17.19 6.94
CA GLU A 248 -1.44 17.02 6.48
C GLU A 248 -1.29 17.07 4.94
N GLY A 249 -2.40 17.21 4.19
CA GLY A 249 -2.41 17.33 2.73
C GLY A 249 -2.54 16.01 1.97
N VAL A 250 -2.91 14.92 2.66
CA VAL A 250 -3.30 13.65 2.03
C VAL A 250 -4.59 13.88 1.23
N VAL A 251 -4.71 13.24 0.07
CA VAL A 251 -5.92 13.31 -0.78
C VAL A 251 -6.58 11.95 -0.91
N GLU A 252 -5.95 10.88 -0.45
CA GLU A 252 -6.50 9.53 -0.52
C GLU A 252 -6.23 8.74 0.76
N ILE A 253 -7.27 8.08 1.28
CA ILE A 253 -7.16 7.17 2.42
C ILE A 253 -7.42 5.73 1.96
N TRP A 254 -6.49 4.82 2.29
CA TRP A 254 -6.64 3.39 2.11
C TRP A 254 -6.95 2.72 3.44
N LEU A 255 -8.14 2.16 3.57
CA LEU A 255 -8.45 1.33 4.73
C LEU A 255 -7.90 -0.07 4.51
N THR A 256 -7.12 -0.56 5.49
CA THR A 256 -6.51 -1.89 5.43
C THR A 256 -6.87 -2.72 6.65
N SER A 257 -6.94 -4.03 6.42
CA SER A 257 -7.25 -5.06 7.40
C SER A 257 -6.86 -6.42 6.83
N GLU A 258 -6.76 -7.42 7.70
CA GLU A 258 -6.74 -8.82 7.29
C GLU A 258 -8.09 -9.28 6.73
N ASP A 259 -9.18 -8.67 7.18
CA ASP A 259 -10.54 -8.87 6.73
C ASP A 259 -11.39 -7.65 7.13
N LEU A 260 -11.58 -6.72 6.19
CA LEU A 260 -12.27 -5.46 6.46
C LEU A 260 -13.70 -5.68 6.98
N GLY A 261 -14.42 -6.66 6.41
CA GLY A 261 -15.79 -6.98 6.80
C GLY A 261 -15.93 -7.43 8.24
N ALA A 262 -14.87 -8.00 8.83
CA ALA A 262 -14.88 -8.45 10.23
C ALA A 262 -14.71 -7.31 11.24
N TYR A 263 -14.46 -6.08 10.79
CA TYR A 263 -14.25 -4.94 11.69
C TYR A 263 -15.42 -4.77 12.67
N GLY A 264 -15.07 -4.51 13.93
CA GLY A 264 -16.03 -4.10 14.95
C GLY A 264 -16.77 -5.24 15.65
N GLN A 265 -16.65 -6.49 15.16
CA GLN A 265 -17.26 -7.69 15.78
C GLN A 265 -16.83 -7.90 17.25
N ASP A 266 -15.62 -7.46 17.62
CA ASP A 266 -15.06 -7.57 18.98
C ASP A 266 -15.42 -6.41 19.93
N ILE A 267 -15.88 -5.28 19.37
CA ILE A 267 -16.20 -4.03 20.07
C ILE A 267 -17.67 -3.60 19.95
N GLY A 268 -18.49 -4.34 19.21
CA GLY A 268 -19.94 -4.08 19.07
C GLY A 268 -20.28 -2.93 18.12
N VAL A 269 -19.45 -2.72 17.10
CA VAL A 269 -19.64 -1.70 16.04
C VAL A 269 -19.67 -2.42 14.69
N THR A 270 -20.34 -1.86 13.67
CA THR A 270 -20.34 -2.43 12.32
C THR A 270 -19.43 -1.66 11.37
N LEU A 271 -18.91 -2.34 10.34
CA LEU A 271 -18.12 -1.70 9.30
C LEU A 271 -18.86 -0.51 8.64
N PRO A 272 -20.14 -0.61 8.22
CA PRO A 272 -20.85 0.53 7.64
C PRO A 272 -20.91 1.77 8.54
N GLN A 273 -21.08 1.59 9.86
CA GLN A 273 -21.10 2.71 10.81
C GLN A 273 -19.78 3.47 10.78
N LEU A 274 -18.65 2.76 10.79
CA LEU A 274 -17.33 3.37 10.65
C LEU A 274 -17.19 4.09 9.32
N LEU A 275 -17.53 3.43 8.21
CA LEU A 275 -17.34 3.99 6.87
C LEU A 275 -18.13 5.28 6.67
N TRP A 276 -19.38 5.35 7.15
CA TRP A 276 -20.16 6.58 7.10
C TRP A 276 -19.54 7.71 7.94
N GLN A 277 -19.01 7.41 9.14
CA GLN A 277 -18.30 8.41 9.95
C GLN A 277 -17.01 8.91 9.27
N ILE A 278 -16.30 8.05 8.53
CA ILE A 278 -15.12 8.47 7.77
C ILE A 278 -15.54 9.36 6.60
N VAL A 279 -16.60 8.99 5.87
CA VAL A 279 -17.11 9.77 4.73
C VAL A 279 -17.44 11.21 5.12
N GLU A 280 -18.04 11.42 6.30
CA GLU A 280 -18.37 12.77 6.81
C GLU A 280 -17.16 13.71 6.96
N VAL A 281 -15.94 13.15 7.00
CA VAL A 281 -14.71 13.90 7.28
C VAL A 281 -13.79 13.98 6.08
N ILE A 282 -14.16 13.35 4.95
CA ILE A 282 -13.40 13.45 3.70
C ILE A 282 -13.66 14.82 3.07
N PRO A 283 -12.62 15.65 2.83
CA PRO A 283 -12.79 16.92 2.14
C PRO A 283 -13.12 16.72 0.66
N GLU A 284 -13.75 17.72 0.04
CA GLU A 284 -14.05 17.68 -1.39
C GLU A 284 -12.77 17.46 -2.23
N GLY A 285 -12.84 16.53 -3.19
CA GLY A 285 -11.71 16.15 -4.03
C GLY A 285 -10.77 15.10 -3.42
N ALA A 286 -10.98 14.68 -2.18
CA ALA A 286 -10.30 13.54 -1.58
C ALA A 286 -11.15 12.26 -1.67
N MET A 287 -10.48 11.10 -1.60
CA MET A 287 -11.10 9.79 -1.82
C MET A 287 -10.76 8.79 -0.73
N MET A 288 -11.65 7.83 -0.50
CA MET A 288 -11.43 6.66 0.33
C MET A 288 -11.47 5.37 -0.50
N ARG A 289 -10.52 4.48 -0.25
CA ARG A 289 -10.43 3.14 -0.83
C ARG A 289 -10.64 2.08 0.23
N LEU A 290 -11.55 1.14 -0.02
CA LEU A 290 -11.77 -0.01 0.84
C LEU A 290 -10.76 -1.13 0.53
N GLY A 291 -10.25 -1.76 1.58
CA GLY A 291 -9.35 -2.91 1.48
C GLY A 291 -10.08 -4.22 1.21
N MET A 292 -9.34 -5.32 1.33
CA MET A 292 -9.83 -6.68 1.18
C MET A 292 -10.90 -7.04 2.22
N THR A 293 -11.99 -7.71 1.78
CA THR A 293 -13.02 -8.28 2.65
C THR A 293 -13.38 -9.69 2.22
N ASN A 294 -13.66 -10.58 3.17
CA ASN A 294 -14.15 -11.91 2.85
C ASN A 294 -15.69 -11.93 2.67
N PRO A 295 -16.23 -12.86 1.85
CA PRO A 295 -17.68 -12.96 1.61
C PRO A 295 -18.58 -13.05 2.85
N PRO A 296 -18.28 -13.84 3.91
CA PRO A 296 -19.21 -14.04 5.02
C PRO A 296 -19.62 -12.73 5.69
N TYR A 297 -18.64 -11.89 6.01
CA TYR A 297 -18.90 -10.64 6.75
C TYR A 297 -19.45 -9.52 5.87
N ILE A 298 -19.08 -9.49 4.58
CA ILE A 298 -19.62 -8.46 3.69
C ILE A 298 -21.08 -8.73 3.32
N LEU A 299 -21.50 -10.00 3.26
CA LEU A 299 -22.88 -10.40 2.98
C LEU A 299 -23.87 -9.85 4.02
N GLU A 300 -23.47 -9.75 5.28
CA GLU A 300 -24.30 -9.18 6.36
C GLU A 300 -24.62 -7.69 6.16
N HIS A 301 -23.80 -6.99 5.38
CA HIS A 301 -23.85 -5.53 5.23
C HIS A 301 -23.90 -5.07 3.77
N LEU A 302 -24.24 -5.98 2.85
CA LEU A 302 -24.05 -5.79 1.41
C LEU A 302 -24.82 -4.57 0.85
N GLU A 303 -26.04 -4.31 1.36
CA GLU A 303 -26.84 -3.14 0.98
C GLU A 303 -26.15 -1.82 1.35
N GLU A 304 -25.65 -1.71 2.58
CA GLU A 304 -24.98 -0.50 3.06
C GLU A 304 -23.64 -0.30 2.36
N ILE A 305 -22.89 -1.37 2.13
CA ILE A 305 -21.64 -1.33 1.39
C ILE A 305 -21.87 -0.84 -0.05
N ALA A 306 -22.92 -1.30 -0.73
CA ALA A 306 -23.26 -0.80 -2.05
C ALA A 306 -23.60 0.70 -2.03
N LYS A 307 -24.28 1.21 -0.99
CA LYS A 307 -24.53 2.66 -0.84
C LYS A 307 -23.22 3.43 -0.66
N ILE A 308 -22.31 2.91 0.17
CA ILE A 308 -21.01 3.54 0.42
C ILE A 308 -20.14 3.56 -0.84
N LEU A 309 -20.10 2.47 -1.62
CA LEU A 309 -19.34 2.39 -2.87
C LEU A 309 -19.87 3.29 -4.00
N ASN A 310 -21.12 3.75 -3.89
CA ASN A 310 -21.71 4.76 -4.78
C ASN A 310 -21.44 6.20 -4.34
N HIS A 311 -20.84 6.40 -3.15
CA HIS A 311 -20.56 7.73 -2.65
C HIS A 311 -19.43 8.38 -3.49
N PRO A 312 -19.56 9.67 -3.88
CA PRO A 312 -18.59 10.32 -4.78
C PRO A 312 -17.16 10.40 -4.26
N GLN A 313 -16.98 10.32 -2.94
CA GLN A 313 -15.67 10.32 -2.28
C GLN A 313 -15.15 8.91 -1.93
N VAL A 314 -15.77 7.87 -2.48
CA VAL A 314 -15.37 6.49 -2.27
C VAL A 314 -15.12 5.85 -3.62
N TYR A 315 -14.00 5.16 -3.79
CA TYR A 315 -13.77 4.41 -5.02
C TYR A 315 -14.81 3.29 -5.14
N SER A 316 -15.43 3.18 -6.31
CA SER A 316 -16.28 2.03 -6.67
C SER A 316 -15.43 0.80 -6.96
N PHE A 317 -14.66 0.39 -5.95
CA PHE A 317 -13.72 -0.72 -5.98
C PHE A 317 -13.89 -1.56 -4.72
N LEU A 318 -13.90 -2.89 -4.88
CA LEU A 318 -13.85 -3.80 -3.75
C LEU A 318 -12.98 -5.02 -4.06
N HIS A 319 -12.16 -5.40 -3.09
CA HIS A 319 -11.33 -6.60 -3.19
C HIS A 319 -11.97 -7.74 -2.40
N VAL A 320 -12.49 -8.74 -3.10
CA VAL A 320 -13.18 -9.90 -2.52
C VAL A 320 -12.49 -11.18 -2.99
N PRO A 321 -11.62 -11.81 -2.18
CA PRO A 321 -10.87 -12.97 -2.61
C PRO A 321 -11.70 -14.25 -2.53
N VAL A 322 -11.92 -14.89 -3.67
CA VAL A 322 -12.65 -16.16 -3.75
C VAL A 322 -11.79 -17.33 -3.33
N GLN A 323 -10.48 -17.28 -3.61
CA GLN A 323 -9.47 -18.32 -3.39
C GLN A 323 -9.63 -19.55 -4.31
N SER A 324 -10.82 -20.12 -4.44
CA SER A 324 -11.14 -21.17 -5.41
C SER A 324 -12.61 -21.07 -5.82
N GLY A 325 -12.94 -21.40 -7.07
CA GLY A 325 -14.33 -21.48 -7.51
C GLY A 325 -15.04 -22.76 -7.09
N SER A 326 -14.31 -23.73 -6.53
CA SER A 326 -14.84 -25.04 -6.16
C SER A 326 -15.17 -25.17 -4.67
N ASP A 327 -16.39 -25.58 -4.37
CA ASP A 327 -16.89 -25.70 -2.99
C ASP A 327 -16.16 -26.78 -2.18
N SER A 328 -15.72 -27.88 -2.83
CA SER A 328 -14.91 -28.91 -2.17
C SER A 328 -13.58 -28.34 -1.68
N VAL A 329 -12.88 -27.61 -2.55
CA VAL A 329 -11.60 -26.96 -2.25
C VAL A 329 -11.78 -25.86 -1.20
N LEU A 330 -12.84 -25.05 -1.31
CA LEU A 330 -13.16 -24.02 -0.31
C LEU A 330 -13.41 -24.64 1.09
N MET A 331 -14.08 -25.79 1.15
CA MET A 331 -14.31 -26.53 2.39
C MET A 331 -13.00 -27.04 2.99
N ASP A 332 -12.10 -27.61 2.18
CA ASP A 332 -10.77 -28.06 2.63
C ASP A 332 -9.85 -26.89 3.03
N MET A 333 -10.04 -25.74 2.41
CA MET A 333 -9.43 -24.47 2.81
C MET A 333 -9.97 -23.95 4.16
N LYS A 334 -11.07 -24.51 4.67
CA LYS A 334 -11.87 -24.00 5.79
C LYS A 334 -12.34 -22.57 5.56
N ARG A 335 -12.95 -22.33 4.40
CA ARG A 335 -13.68 -21.09 4.13
C ARG A 335 -15.11 -21.25 4.63
N GLU A 336 -15.67 -20.19 5.21
CA GLU A 336 -17.03 -20.17 5.78
C GLU A 336 -18.07 -19.67 4.76
N TYR A 337 -17.79 -19.86 3.48
CA TYR A 337 -18.65 -19.50 2.36
C TYR A 337 -18.43 -20.46 1.19
N CYS A 338 -19.39 -20.50 0.27
CA CYS A 338 -19.30 -21.24 -0.98
C CYS A 338 -19.20 -20.32 -2.22
N SER A 339 -19.01 -20.91 -3.39
CA SER A 339 -18.99 -20.23 -4.69
C SER A 339 -20.29 -19.44 -4.92
N ALA A 340 -21.44 -19.97 -4.49
CA ALA A 340 -22.73 -19.28 -4.61
C ALA A 340 -22.81 -18.01 -3.74
N ASP A 341 -22.25 -18.02 -2.53
CA ASP A 341 -22.16 -16.85 -1.66
C ASP A 341 -21.32 -15.74 -2.31
N PHE A 342 -20.18 -16.13 -2.90
CA PHE A 342 -19.32 -15.21 -3.63
C PHE A 342 -20.03 -14.62 -4.86
N ARG A 343 -20.70 -15.44 -5.67
CA ARG A 343 -21.52 -15.01 -6.82
C ARG A 343 -22.58 -14.01 -6.41
N ARG A 344 -23.28 -14.26 -5.29
CA ARG A 344 -24.27 -13.35 -4.72
C ARG A 344 -23.68 -11.97 -4.41
N VAL A 345 -22.48 -11.90 -3.83
CA VAL A 345 -21.79 -10.61 -3.60
C VAL A 345 -21.54 -9.89 -4.92
N LEU A 346 -21.02 -10.58 -5.93
CA LEU A 346 -20.70 -9.98 -7.22
C LEU A 346 -21.93 -9.48 -7.99
N ASP A 347 -22.95 -10.33 -8.09
CA ASP A 347 -24.17 -10.01 -8.83
C ASP A 347 -24.86 -8.79 -8.20
N PHE A 348 -24.95 -8.77 -6.88
CA PHE A 348 -25.53 -7.65 -6.15
C PHE A 348 -24.74 -6.35 -6.36
N LEU A 349 -23.41 -6.40 -6.26
CA LEU A 349 -22.58 -5.21 -6.46
C LEU A 349 -22.68 -4.70 -7.91
N ARG A 350 -22.69 -5.59 -8.90
CA ARG A 350 -22.85 -5.21 -10.32
C ARG A 350 -24.20 -4.55 -10.61
N GLU A 351 -25.26 -5.05 -9.97
CA GLU A 351 -26.60 -4.48 -10.13
C GLU A 351 -26.72 -3.11 -9.45
N ARG A 352 -26.13 -2.94 -8.26
CA ARG A 352 -26.37 -1.77 -7.40
C ARG A 352 -25.29 -0.69 -7.47
N VAL A 353 -24.10 -0.98 -7.96
CA VAL A 353 -22.97 -0.05 -8.02
C VAL A 353 -22.47 0.05 -9.46
N PRO A 354 -22.95 1.04 -10.24
CA PRO A 354 -22.54 1.22 -11.62
C PRO A 354 -21.02 1.38 -11.76
N GLY A 355 -20.40 0.58 -12.63
CA GLY A 355 -18.96 0.65 -12.88
C GLY A 355 -18.09 0.06 -11.77
N VAL A 356 -18.64 -0.76 -10.87
CA VAL A 356 -17.86 -1.37 -9.79
C VAL A 356 -16.73 -2.26 -10.33
N ASN A 357 -15.53 -2.02 -9.82
CA ASN A 357 -14.35 -2.83 -10.09
C ASN A 357 -14.13 -3.81 -8.93
N VAL A 358 -14.28 -5.10 -9.20
CA VAL A 358 -14.00 -6.15 -8.21
C VAL A 358 -12.66 -6.81 -8.51
N ALA A 359 -11.76 -6.78 -7.53
CA ALA A 359 -10.54 -7.58 -7.53
C ALA A 359 -10.75 -8.88 -6.76
N THR A 360 -10.10 -9.96 -7.16
CA THR A 360 -10.14 -11.24 -6.45
C THR A 360 -8.79 -11.96 -6.50
N ASP A 361 -8.57 -12.83 -5.51
CA ASP A 361 -7.42 -13.73 -5.45
C ASP A 361 -7.85 -15.17 -5.70
N ILE A 362 -7.00 -15.92 -6.40
CA ILE A 362 -7.12 -17.36 -6.61
C ILE A 362 -5.84 -18.04 -6.14
N ILE A 363 -5.99 -19.16 -5.42
CA ILE A 363 -4.91 -20.07 -5.03
C ILE A 363 -5.02 -21.33 -5.88
N CYS A 364 -4.12 -21.50 -6.84
CA CYS A 364 -4.04 -22.70 -7.67
C CYS A 364 -3.11 -23.75 -7.07
N GLY A 365 -3.40 -25.02 -7.29
CA GLY A 365 -2.63 -26.15 -6.81
C GLY A 365 -2.80 -26.43 -5.32
N PHE A 366 -3.96 -26.09 -4.74
CA PHE A 366 -4.27 -26.45 -3.36
C PHE A 366 -4.25 -27.99 -3.22
N PRO A 367 -3.76 -28.58 -2.11
CA PRO A 367 -3.47 -30.01 -2.03
C PRO A 367 -4.59 -30.98 -2.45
N THR A 368 -5.85 -30.60 -2.28
CA THR A 368 -7.03 -31.42 -2.62
C THR A 368 -7.64 -31.10 -3.99
N GLU A 369 -7.13 -30.09 -4.69
CA GLU A 369 -7.67 -29.64 -5.97
C GLU A 369 -7.53 -30.70 -7.07
N THR A 370 -8.64 -31.00 -7.75
CA THR A 370 -8.68 -31.83 -8.95
C THR A 370 -8.76 -30.98 -10.22
N GLU A 371 -8.69 -31.60 -11.40
CA GLU A 371 -8.86 -30.87 -12.66
C GLU A 371 -10.28 -30.28 -12.77
N GLU A 372 -11.28 -31.04 -12.31
CA GLU A 372 -12.68 -30.62 -12.29
C GLU A 372 -12.85 -29.37 -11.40
N ASN A 373 -12.23 -29.35 -10.22
CA ASN A 373 -12.29 -28.19 -9.31
C ASN A 373 -11.57 -26.96 -9.88
N PHE A 374 -10.50 -27.18 -10.64
CA PHE A 374 -9.83 -26.11 -11.35
C PHE A 374 -10.70 -25.55 -12.47
N GLU A 375 -11.41 -26.40 -13.22
CA GLU A 375 -12.35 -25.98 -14.26
C GLU A 375 -13.53 -25.17 -13.67
N GLU A 376 -14.08 -25.56 -12.51
CA GLU A 376 -15.09 -24.76 -11.77
C GLU A 376 -14.56 -23.35 -11.45
N THR A 377 -13.27 -23.24 -11.14
CA THR A 377 -12.61 -21.95 -10.90
C THR A 377 -12.46 -21.14 -12.20
N LEU A 378 -12.12 -21.79 -13.30
CA LEU A 378 -12.03 -21.14 -14.61
C LEU A 378 -13.41 -20.67 -15.12
N GLU A 379 -14.47 -21.44 -14.89
CA GLU A 379 -15.85 -21.04 -15.22
C GLU A 379 -16.22 -19.73 -14.54
N LEU A 380 -15.96 -19.61 -13.24
CA LEU A 380 -16.18 -18.37 -12.48
C LEU A 380 -15.40 -17.18 -13.07
N VAL A 381 -14.14 -17.40 -13.47
CA VAL A 381 -13.32 -16.36 -14.11
C VAL A 381 -13.88 -15.97 -15.48
N ARG A 382 -14.34 -16.93 -16.30
CA ARG A 382 -14.92 -16.65 -17.63
C ARG A 382 -16.24 -15.90 -17.55
N GLU A 383 -17.05 -16.22 -16.54
CA GLU A 383 -18.35 -15.61 -16.30
C GLU A 383 -18.22 -14.16 -15.82
N TYR A 384 -17.37 -13.93 -14.82
CA TYR A 384 -17.26 -12.62 -14.20
C TYR A 384 -16.18 -11.73 -14.83
N LYS A 385 -15.17 -12.24 -15.55
CA LYS A 385 -14.17 -11.40 -16.24
C LYS A 385 -13.63 -10.26 -15.36
N PHE A 386 -13.06 -10.64 -14.22
CA PHE A 386 -12.58 -9.70 -13.20
C PHE A 386 -11.64 -8.63 -13.79
N ALA A 387 -11.79 -7.38 -13.33
CA ALA A 387 -10.90 -6.29 -13.74
C ALA A 387 -9.46 -6.50 -13.24
N SER A 388 -9.32 -7.07 -12.03
CA SER A 388 -8.05 -7.44 -11.44
C SER A 388 -8.14 -8.85 -10.86
N LEU A 389 -7.25 -9.73 -11.31
CA LEU A 389 -7.21 -11.14 -10.89
C LEU A 389 -5.80 -11.49 -10.40
N PHE A 390 -5.67 -11.77 -9.11
CA PHE A 390 -4.41 -12.15 -8.48
C PHE A 390 -4.31 -13.67 -8.39
N ILE A 391 -3.52 -14.27 -9.28
CA ILE A 391 -3.34 -15.73 -9.33
C ILE A 391 -2.05 -16.09 -8.59
N ASN A 392 -2.19 -16.86 -7.52
CA ASN A 392 -1.08 -17.32 -6.70
C ASN A 392 -1.02 -18.85 -6.69
N GLN A 393 0.19 -19.39 -6.76
CA GLN A 393 0.40 -20.80 -6.49
C GLN A 393 0.26 -21.08 -4.99
N PHE A 394 -0.33 -22.22 -4.63
CA PHE A 394 -0.30 -22.72 -3.26
C PHE A 394 1.14 -23.00 -2.81
N PHE A 395 1.55 -22.32 -1.75
CA PHE A 395 2.80 -22.61 -1.05
C PHE A 395 2.50 -23.13 0.36
N PRO A 396 2.99 -24.32 0.74
CA PRO A 396 2.81 -24.85 2.08
C PRO A 396 3.56 -23.99 3.08
N ARG A 397 2.86 -23.55 4.13
CA ARG A 397 3.43 -22.70 5.17
C ARG A 397 3.71 -23.50 6.44
N PRO A 398 4.95 -23.54 6.96
CA PRO A 398 5.28 -24.37 8.13
C PRO A 398 4.36 -24.09 9.32
N GLY A 399 3.72 -25.13 9.86
CA GLY A 399 2.80 -25.02 11.00
C GLY A 399 1.31 -24.90 10.65
N THR A 400 0.95 -24.72 9.37
CA THR A 400 -0.47 -24.72 8.96
C THR A 400 -0.98 -26.14 8.68
N PRO A 401 -2.29 -26.42 8.82
CA PRO A 401 -2.87 -27.72 8.47
C PRO A 401 -2.57 -28.15 7.02
N ALA A 402 -2.70 -27.24 6.05
CA ALA A 402 -2.48 -27.52 4.64
C ALA A 402 -1.02 -27.88 4.31
N ALA A 403 -0.05 -27.46 5.15
CA ALA A 403 1.34 -27.82 4.95
C ALA A 403 1.65 -29.31 5.17
N LYS A 404 0.75 -30.03 5.86
CA LYS A 404 0.87 -31.48 6.09
C LYS A 404 0.17 -32.32 5.02
N MET A 405 -0.60 -31.70 4.13
CA MET A 405 -1.34 -32.39 3.08
C MET A 405 -0.41 -32.82 1.95
N HIS A 406 -0.80 -33.86 1.21
CA HIS A 406 -0.03 -34.32 0.06
C HIS A 406 -0.04 -33.26 -1.03
N ARG A 407 1.15 -32.82 -1.44
CA ARG A 407 1.26 -31.72 -2.40
C ARG A 407 0.98 -32.22 -3.80
N ILE A 408 0.23 -31.41 -4.52
CA ILE A 408 0.15 -31.50 -5.97
C ILE A 408 1.51 -31.09 -6.56
N PRO A 409 2.14 -31.90 -7.43
CA PRO A 409 3.38 -31.53 -8.09
C PRO A 409 3.20 -30.25 -8.91
N ALA A 410 4.01 -29.23 -8.64
CA ALA A 410 3.95 -27.99 -9.40
C ALA A 410 4.96 -28.00 -10.54
N GLN A 411 4.50 -27.71 -11.75
CA GLN A 411 5.36 -27.25 -12.85
C GLN A 411 5.21 -25.73 -12.93
N GLN A 412 6.27 -25.00 -12.63
CA GLN A 412 6.23 -23.54 -12.61
C GLN A 412 6.06 -23.01 -14.04
N VAL A 413 5.01 -22.22 -14.28
CA VAL A 413 4.89 -21.46 -15.54
C VAL A 413 5.76 -20.22 -15.44
N LEU A 414 6.81 -20.20 -16.25
CA LEU A 414 7.64 -19.03 -16.46
C LEU A 414 7.09 -18.30 -17.68
N VAL A 415 6.31 -17.24 -17.48
CA VAL A 415 6.12 -16.25 -18.54
C VAL A 415 7.48 -15.56 -18.73
N PRO A 416 8.01 -15.44 -19.95
CA PRO A 416 9.24 -14.69 -20.18
C PRO A 416 9.09 -13.29 -19.59
N LYS A 417 10.04 -12.88 -18.73
CA LYS A 417 10.08 -11.53 -18.16
C LYS A 417 10.33 -10.54 -19.29
N ASP A 418 9.26 -9.92 -19.79
CA ASP A 418 9.33 -8.82 -20.76
C ASP A 418 9.02 -7.51 -20.02
N GLU A 419 10.03 -6.65 -19.92
CA GLU A 419 9.93 -5.35 -19.25
C GLU A 419 8.86 -4.44 -19.90
N ASN A 420 8.50 -4.66 -21.16
CA ASN A 420 7.50 -3.86 -21.86
C ASN A 420 6.06 -4.14 -21.43
N LEU A 421 5.81 -5.29 -20.80
CA LEU A 421 4.48 -5.74 -20.35
C LEU A 421 4.22 -5.37 -18.88
N MET A 422 5.25 -4.96 -18.15
CA MET A 422 5.16 -4.60 -16.75
C MET A 422 4.28 -3.35 -16.56
N GLY A 423 3.22 -3.46 -15.72
CA GLY A 423 2.30 -2.35 -15.43
C GLY A 423 1.23 -2.06 -16.49
N LYS A 424 1.12 -2.92 -17.51
CA LYS A 424 0.14 -2.78 -18.60
C LYS A 424 -0.86 -3.93 -18.56
N LYS A 425 -2.10 -3.62 -18.91
CA LYS A 425 -3.17 -4.59 -19.16
C LYS A 425 -2.88 -5.24 -20.50
N VAL A 426 -2.64 -6.54 -20.45
CA VAL A 426 -2.35 -7.36 -21.63
C VAL A 426 -3.45 -8.38 -21.79
N MET A 427 -4.01 -8.45 -22.98
CA MET A 427 -4.84 -9.58 -23.35
C MET A 427 -3.91 -10.76 -23.61
N VAL A 428 -4.01 -11.76 -22.75
CA VAL A 428 -3.28 -13.01 -22.90
C VAL A 428 -4.27 -14.04 -23.43
N GLU A 429 -4.02 -14.50 -24.65
CA GLU A 429 -4.71 -15.68 -25.16
C GLU A 429 -4.10 -16.87 -24.44
N ILE A 430 -4.93 -17.55 -23.65
CA ILE A 430 -4.51 -18.75 -22.95
C ILE A 430 -4.59 -19.89 -23.97
N THR A 431 -3.43 -20.29 -24.48
CA THR A 431 -3.29 -21.30 -25.54
C THR A 431 -3.28 -22.72 -25.02
N GLU A 432 -2.91 -22.91 -23.75
CA GLU A 432 -2.90 -24.21 -23.11
C GLU A 432 -3.20 -24.04 -21.62
N THR A 433 -4.21 -24.71 -21.10
CA THR A 433 -4.49 -24.79 -19.67
C THR A 433 -4.33 -26.21 -19.19
N GLY A 434 -3.81 -26.37 -17.99
CA GLY A 434 -3.89 -27.62 -17.24
C GLY A 434 -3.71 -27.35 -15.76
N LYS A 435 -3.95 -28.39 -14.95
CA LYS A 435 -3.80 -28.40 -13.48
C LYS A 435 -2.62 -27.62 -12.88
N HIS A 436 -1.52 -27.54 -13.63
CA HIS A 436 -0.26 -27.00 -13.15
C HIS A 436 0.25 -25.86 -14.01
N PHE A 437 -0.48 -25.46 -15.06
CA PHE A 437 -0.02 -24.39 -15.93
C PHE A 437 -1.18 -23.68 -16.66
N MET A 438 -0.99 -22.39 -16.90
CA MET A 438 -1.66 -21.69 -17.99
C MET A 438 -0.57 -21.14 -18.90
N LYS A 439 -0.41 -21.75 -20.08
CA LYS A 439 0.41 -21.16 -21.13
C LYS A 439 -0.48 -20.20 -21.89
N GLY A 440 -0.04 -18.96 -21.92
CA GLY A 440 -0.64 -17.96 -22.76
C GLY A 440 0.40 -17.28 -23.60
N HIS A 441 -0.04 -16.74 -24.71
CA HIS A 441 0.73 -15.79 -25.47
C HIS A 441 0.01 -14.44 -25.39
N VAL A 442 0.79 -13.37 -25.23
CA VAL A 442 0.26 -12.02 -25.37
C VAL A 442 -0.30 -11.91 -26.79
N VAL A 443 -1.56 -11.51 -26.90
CA VAL A 443 -2.21 -11.26 -28.18
C VAL A 443 -1.44 -10.11 -28.84
N LYS A 444 -0.64 -10.41 -29.87
CA LYS A 444 0.36 -9.49 -30.45
C LYS A 444 -0.23 -8.27 -31.18
N ASN A 445 -1.56 -8.16 -31.30
CA ASN A 445 -2.23 -7.22 -32.21
C ASN A 445 -3.17 -6.21 -31.53
N GLU A 446 -3.09 -6.00 -30.21
CA GLU A 446 -3.90 -4.98 -29.52
C GLU A 446 -3.05 -3.98 -28.74
N GLU A 447 -3.53 -2.73 -28.67
CA GLU A 447 -2.89 -1.64 -27.95
C GLU A 447 -2.75 -1.99 -26.46
N LEU A 448 -1.54 -1.83 -25.91
CA LEU A 448 -1.28 -2.06 -24.50
C LEU A 448 -1.94 -0.96 -23.68
N GLU A 449 -3.05 -1.27 -23.00
CA GLU A 449 -3.74 -0.32 -22.13
C GLU A 449 -3.10 -0.31 -20.74
N HIS A 450 -2.96 0.86 -20.10
CA HIS A 450 -2.65 0.91 -18.67
C HIS A 450 -3.96 0.77 -17.87
N PRO A 451 -4.04 -0.16 -16.89
CA PRO A 451 -5.21 -0.22 -16.02
C PRO A 451 -5.23 1.05 -15.17
N ASP A 452 -6.27 1.85 -15.35
CA ASP A 452 -6.68 2.99 -14.52
C ASP A 452 -5.77 4.23 -14.49
N ILE A 453 -5.47 4.80 -15.66
CA ILE A 453 -5.28 6.25 -15.77
C ILE A 453 -6.17 6.74 -16.92
N PRO A 454 -7.29 7.46 -16.66
CA PRO A 454 -8.00 8.14 -17.73
C PRO A 454 -7.01 9.04 -18.48
N PRO A 455 -7.03 9.06 -19.82
CA PRO A 455 -6.08 9.86 -20.58
C PRO A 455 -6.09 11.30 -20.05
N PRO A 456 -4.92 11.94 -19.89
CA PRO A 456 -4.86 13.29 -19.35
C PRO A 456 -5.81 14.19 -20.15
N LEU A 457 -6.69 14.89 -19.43
CA LEU A 457 -7.64 15.82 -20.02
C LEU A 457 -6.91 16.76 -20.98
N LYS A 458 -7.48 17.00 -22.16
CA LYS A 458 -6.87 17.94 -23.11
C LYS A 458 -6.72 19.28 -22.40
N LYS A 459 -5.62 19.98 -22.66
CA LYS A 459 -5.33 21.27 -22.02
C LYS A 459 -6.53 22.22 -22.13
N GLY A 460 -7.25 22.43 -21.03
CA GLY A 460 -8.49 23.22 -20.96
C GLY A 460 -9.76 22.45 -20.57
N GLU A 461 -9.72 21.12 -20.48
CA GLU A 461 -10.81 20.29 -19.94
C GLU A 461 -10.59 20.00 -18.45
N VAL A 462 -11.66 20.00 -17.67
CA VAL A 462 -11.68 19.70 -16.23
C VAL A 462 -12.70 18.58 -16.01
N SER A 463 -12.34 17.54 -15.25
CA SER A 463 -13.25 16.43 -14.94
C SER A 463 -14.44 16.92 -14.10
N GLY A 464 -15.67 16.58 -14.49
CA GLY A 464 -16.86 16.75 -13.65
C GLY A 464 -17.82 17.92 -13.97
N LEU A 465 -17.60 18.69 -15.05
CA LEU A 465 -18.54 19.76 -15.45
C LEU A 465 -19.13 19.51 -16.84
N LEU A 466 -20.39 19.10 -16.90
CA LEU A 466 -21.22 19.22 -18.12
C LEU A 466 -21.59 20.70 -18.29
N VAL A 467 -20.67 21.51 -18.80
CA VAL A 467 -21.00 22.87 -19.26
C VAL A 467 -20.92 22.90 -20.78
N SER A 468 -22.04 23.23 -21.41
CA SER A 468 -22.16 23.39 -22.86
C SER A 468 -21.13 24.40 -23.37
N ASN A 469 -20.11 23.88 -24.07
CA ASN A 469 -18.93 24.58 -24.57
C ASN A 469 -19.20 25.72 -25.57
N GLN A 470 -20.47 25.97 -25.94
CA GLN A 470 -20.86 27.01 -26.89
C GLN A 470 -21.12 28.38 -26.25
N GLN A 471 -21.47 28.46 -24.95
CA GLN A 471 -21.76 29.74 -24.29
C GLN A 471 -20.51 30.41 -23.70
N MET A 472 -19.51 29.63 -23.25
CA MET A 472 -18.32 30.19 -22.60
C MET A 472 -17.30 30.77 -23.59
N ASN A 473 -17.17 30.16 -24.77
CA ASN A 473 -16.23 30.63 -25.80
C ASN A 473 -16.66 31.95 -26.45
N SER A 474 -17.96 32.26 -26.52
CA SER A 474 -18.45 33.54 -27.06
C SER A 474 -18.21 34.71 -26.08
N GLU A 475 -18.35 34.47 -24.77
CA GLU A 475 -18.04 35.49 -23.76
C GLU A 475 -16.53 35.74 -23.57
N ILE A 476 -15.70 34.69 -23.64
CA ILE A 476 -14.24 34.84 -23.51
C ILE A 476 -13.66 35.55 -24.74
N SER A 477 -14.14 35.23 -25.95
CA SER A 477 -13.72 35.89 -27.19
C SER A 477 -14.07 37.38 -27.21
N SER A 478 -15.28 37.76 -26.78
CA SER A 478 -15.69 39.17 -26.77
C SER A 478 -14.90 40.01 -25.75
N LYS A 479 -14.66 39.47 -24.54
CA LYS A 479 -13.87 40.16 -23.49
C LYS A 479 -12.39 40.28 -23.86
N GLY A 480 -11.82 39.26 -24.50
CA GLY A 480 -10.44 39.29 -25.00
C GLY A 480 -10.21 40.35 -26.07
N HIS A 481 -11.15 40.50 -27.00
CA HIS A 481 -11.08 41.56 -28.02
C HIS A 481 -11.15 42.97 -27.43
N ILE A 482 -12.01 43.20 -26.44
CA ILE A 482 -12.13 44.51 -25.77
C ILE A 482 -10.84 44.88 -25.03
N PHE A 483 -10.22 43.92 -24.32
CA PHE A 483 -8.97 44.16 -23.61
C PHE A 483 -7.78 44.43 -24.56
N PHE A 484 -7.74 43.72 -25.70
CA PHE A 484 -6.73 43.96 -26.72
C PHE A 484 -6.85 45.37 -27.33
N TRP A 485 -8.07 45.80 -27.68
CA TRP A 485 -8.27 47.15 -28.24
C TRP A 485 -8.03 48.26 -27.21
N MET A 486 -8.37 48.06 -25.93
CA MET A 486 -8.02 49.01 -24.86
C MET A 486 -6.51 49.18 -24.68
N THR A 487 -5.76 48.07 -24.71
CA THR A 487 -4.29 48.11 -24.57
C THR A 487 -3.63 48.76 -25.77
N VAL A 488 -4.09 48.49 -26.99
CA VAL A 488 -3.64 49.19 -28.21
C VAL A 488 -3.95 50.69 -28.12
N LEU A 489 -5.15 51.08 -27.68
CA LEU A 489 -5.54 52.49 -27.54
C LEU A 489 -4.65 53.23 -26.52
N ILE A 490 -4.39 52.63 -25.36
CA ILE A 490 -3.49 53.22 -24.35
C ILE A 490 -2.08 53.41 -24.90
N LEU A 491 -1.59 52.44 -25.68
CA LEU A 491 -0.25 52.48 -26.26
C LEU A 491 -0.14 53.56 -27.34
N VAL A 492 -1.19 53.71 -28.18
CA VAL A 492 -1.29 54.80 -29.17
C VAL A 492 -1.35 56.16 -28.48
N ILE A 493 -2.16 56.33 -27.43
CA ILE A 493 -2.23 57.58 -26.66
C ILE A 493 -0.86 57.91 -26.04
N SER A 494 -0.16 56.91 -25.50
CA SER A 494 1.18 57.11 -24.93
C SER A 494 2.20 57.55 -25.98
N ILE A 495 2.15 56.96 -27.18
CA ILE A 495 3.02 57.36 -28.31
C ILE A 495 2.69 58.78 -28.76
N LEU A 496 1.40 59.10 -28.95
CA LEU A 496 0.96 60.44 -29.36
C LEU A 496 1.33 61.50 -28.33
N TRP A 497 1.19 61.19 -27.03
CA TRP A 497 1.63 62.08 -25.95
C TRP A 497 3.14 62.31 -26.01
N ARG A 498 3.93 61.27 -26.26
CA ARG A 498 5.39 61.35 -26.36
C ARG A 498 5.85 62.11 -27.60
N VAL A 499 5.14 61.98 -28.71
CA VAL A 499 5.38 62.76 -29.93
C VAL A 499 4.98 64.22 -29.72
N TYR A 500 3.87 64.49 -29.05
CA TYR A 500 3.42 65.84 -28.70
C TYR A 500 4.43 66.55 -27.78
N THR A 501 4.94 65.88 -26.75
CA THR A 501 5.96 66.47 -25.86
C THR A 501 7.30 66.70 -26.58
N LEU A 502 7.65 65.87 -27.56
CA LEU A 502 8.84 66.07 -28.40
C LEU A 502 8.67 67.21 -29.41
N LEU A 503 7.45 67.45 -29.91
CA LEU A 503 7.16 68.54 -30.84
C LEU A 503 6.97 69.89 -30.15
N TRP A 504 6.56 69.92 -28.88
CA TRP A 504 6.42 71.15 -28.08
C TRP A 504 7.74 71.56 -27.37
N SER A 505 8.75 70.68 -27.37
CA SER A 505 10.10 70.98 -26.83
C SER A 505 11.10 71.47 -27.89
N ARG A 506 10.60 71.82 -29.08
CA ARG A 506 11.28 72.62 -30.11
C ARG A 506 10.47 73.89 -30.34
#